data_AF-A0AA88XJN7-F1
#
_entry.id   AF-A0AA88XJN7-F1
#
_cell.length_a   1.000
_cell.length_b   1.000
_cell.length_c   1.000
_cell.angle_alpha   90.00
_cell.angle_beta   90.00
_cell.angle_gamma   90.00
#
_symmetry.space_group_name_H-M   'P 1'
#
loop_
_entity.id
_entity.type
_entity.pdbx_description
1 polymer ?
#
loop_
_entity_poly.entity_id
_entity_poly.type
_entity_poly.pdbx_seq_one_letter_code
_entity_poly.pdbx_strand_id
1 'polypeptide(L)'
;MSDNGASSIPPQTFVECGICKGNANISWFCKNCPTSLCDACARTHRTTKQYKSHTIVERTYTVLRLFGPAKIAEQCEFHPEKDISSYCNECDAPCCISCLVQNHQRHEMSTIEDKYLDAERRLNVYYKQLDTDVRPTLEEMEDQAREDVKEDNFMVEKVINNINKFRKDFIQNFNRSCDDLITEVNQISKKTTEAFGGIEKSKKMIDSLKKEIEEKIERGKLDIIKYQPPKLESLIPTIKRRKKVDISFEPSMKILEVMKESVGKFKFKEFEREVMQRSQILRSVHVQKLHSFDSEIEVTSMTTAGNNMAWVMDYSSPTMYLYNDEGKVVRSVTVGGGEGTIDMAITQSREMIVTCKDKKVRRVSVNGEVSSMIETAPFGCYGVCVTNKQEIVVCMSSQDDKNHVAVYSSDGRSKVREIRGRDGQGEHLITHPDRVVQNGQDLCVVNRYRNVVCVDERDNVRWVYDGKQAKLEGPLYLLGICVDKYNNLLVTDFNNHCIHYIDREGGLIQVILTQEQTGLLGHLGICVDNVTGHVWIGNPLKKVVIAKYLK
;
A
#
# COMPACT_ATOMS: atom_id res chain seq x y z
N MET A 1 -18.71 11.72 45.16
CA MET A 1 -18.07 12.90 44.55
C MET A 1 -17.37 12.41 43.29
N SER A 2 -18.02 11.98 42.21
CA SER A 2 -19.17 12.51 41.45
C SER A 2 -18.97 13.96 41.04
N ASP A 3 -18.50 14.16 39.81
CA ASP A 3 -18.87 15.32 39.00
C ASP A 3 -19.02 14.94 37.53
N ASN A 4 -20.23 15.21 37.02
CA ASN A 4 -20.70 14.97 35.67
C ASN A 4 -20.45 16.23 34.84
N GLY A 5 -19.63 16.14 33.79
CA GLY A 5 -19.54 17.15 32.74
C GLY A 5 -20.69 16.98 31.75
N ALA A 6 -21.72 17.81 31.89
CA ALA A 6 -22.91 17.82 31.06
C ALA A 6 -22.58 18.21 29.60
N SER A 7 -22.86 17.30 28.67
CA SER A 7 -23.05 17.63 27.26
C SER A 7 -24.48 18.14 27.10
N SER A 8 -24.61 19.40 26.71
CA SER A 8 -25.88 20.07 26.44
C SER A 8 -26.60 19.40 25.27
N ILE A 9 -27.61 18.59 25.59
CA ILE A 9 -28.56 18.01 24.63
C ILE A 9 -29.44 19.17 24.09
N PRO A 10 -29.62 19.35 22.77
CA PRO A 10 -30.57 20.32 22.23
C PRO A 10 -32.01 19.93 22.64
N PRO A 11 -32.94 20.90 22.74
CA PRO A 11 -34.26 20.65 23.32
C PRO A 11 -34.97 19.53 22.56
N GLN A 12 -35.32 18.46 23.28
CA GLN A 12 -36.20 17.42 22.76
C GLN A 12 -37.51 18.09 22.35
N THR A 13 -37.76 18.21 21.04
CA THR A 13 -39.09 18.49 20.53
C THR A 13 -40.01 17.42 21.09
N PHE A 14 -40.97 17.83 21.94
CA PHE A 14 -41.97 16.94 22.52
C PHE A 14 -42.78 16.31 21.37
N VAL A 15 -42.70 14.99 21.19
CA VAL A 15 -43.43 14.28 20.13
C VAL A 15 -44.54 13.44 20.75
N GLU A 16 -45.78 13.76 20.39
CA GLU A 16 -46.97 13.04 20.86
C GLU A 16 -47.32 11.86 19.95
N CYS A 17 -47.92 10.82 20.53
CA CYS A 17 -48.50 9.73 19.75
C CYS A 17 -49.66 10.25 18.89
N GLY A 18 -49.65 9.99 17.58
CA GLY A 18 -50.68 10.49 16.67
C GLY A 18 -52.06 9.88 16.87
N ILE A 19 -52.18 8.76 17.60
CA ILE A 19 -53.46 8.10 17.91
C ILE A 19 -53.97 8.50 19.29
N CYS A 20 -53.23 8.22 20.36
CA CYS A 20 -53.71 8.46 21.73
C CYS A 20 -53.40 9.87 22.26
N LYS A 21 -52.62 10.67 21.53
CA LYS A 21 -52.17 12.02 21.93
C LYS A 21 -51.48 12.06 23.30
N GLY A 22 -51.03 10.91 23.79
CA GLY A 22 -50.32 10.78 25.06
C GLY A 22 -48.82 11.00 24.92
N ASN A 23 -48.21 11.51 25.98
CA ASN A 23 -46.78 11.74 26.13
C ASN A 23 -46.02 10.46 26.53
N ALA A 24 -46.06 9.44 25.67
CA ALA A 24 -45.36 8.17 25.87
C ALA A 24 -44.10 8.06 25.00
N ASN A 25 -43.24 7.08 25.28
CA ASN A 25 -42.05 6.82 24.45
C ASN A 25 -42.47 6.47 23.01
N ILE A 26 -42.15 7.36 22.07
CA ILE A 26 -42.54 7.24 20.65
C ILE A 26 -41.39 6.59 19.87
N SER A 27 -41.44 5.27 19.78
CA SER A 27 -40.41 4.45 19.12
C SER A 27 -40.82 3.94 17.75
N TRP A 28 -42.07 4.12 17.30
CA TRP A 28 -42.60 3.52 16.08
C TRP A 28 -43.24 4.52 15.13
N PHE A 29 -43.23 4.18 13.84
CA PHE A 29 -43.83 4.99 12.78
C PHE A 29 -44.59 4.09 11.80
N CYS A 30 -45.84 4.46 11.49
CA CYS A 30 -46.65 3.77 10.49
C CYS A 30 -46.56 4.50 9.14
N LYS A 31 -45.94 3.85 8.15
CA LYS A 31 -45.70 4.43 6.81
C LYS A 31 -46.99 4.74 6.06
N ASN A 32 -48.02 3.92 6.24
CA ASN A 32 -49.29 4.04 5.53
C ASN A 32 -50.26 5.07 6.14
N CYS A 33 -50.07 5.44 7.40
CA CYS A 33 -50.89 6.43 8.12
C CYS A 33 -50.12 7.74 8.40
N PRO A 34 -49.00 7.93 7.70
CA PRO A 34 -47.81 8.70 8.12
C PRO A 34 -47.85 9.27 9.55
N THR A 35 -47.86 8.39 10.56
CA THR A 35 -48.05 8.81 11.95
C THR A 35 -47.11 8.10 12.93
N SER A 36 -46.66 8.85 13.94
CA SER A 36 -45.80 8.34 14.99
C SER A 36 -46.63 7.69 16.10
N LEU A 37 -46.21 6.51 16.55
CA LEU A 37 -46.95 5.65 17.47
C LEU A 37 -46.10 5.31 18.69
N CYS A 38 -46.72 5.35 19.88
CA CYS A 38 -46.14 4.71 21.05
C CYS A 38 -46.25 3.18 20.95
N ASP A 39 -45.48 2.44 21.76
CA ASP A 39 -45.47 0.97 21.74
C ASP A 39 -46.86 0.33 21.87
N ALA A 40 -47.73 0.92 22.70
CA ALA A 40 -49.09 0.42 22.90
C ALA A 40 -49.96 0.63 21.65
N CYS A 41 -49.86 1.82 21.03
CA CYS A 41 -50.60 2.13 19.81
C CYS A 41 -50.07 1.33 18.63
N ALA A 42 -48.75 1.15 18.49
CA ALA A 42 -48.16 0.34 17.44
C ALA A 42 -48.62 -1.13 17.48
N ARG A 43 -48.67 -1.72 18.68
CA ARG A 43 -49.19 -3.08 18.86
C ARG A 43 -50.66 -3.20 18.46
N THR A 44 -51.49 -2.27 18.92
CA THR A 44 -52.93 -2.24 18.60
C THR A 44 -53.16 -2.01 17.10
N HIS A 45 -52.34 -1.16 16.48
CA HIS A 45 -52.40 -0.87 15.05
C HIS A 45 -52.09 -2.11 14.20
N ARG A 46 -51.14 -2.96 14.61
CA ARG A 46 -50.84 -4.22 13.91
C ARG A 46 -51.97 -5.25 14.00
N THR A 47 -52.70 -5.27 15.11
CA THR A 47 -53.73 -6.30 15.38
C THR A 47 -55.12 -5.90 14.90
N THR A 48 -55.37 -4.60 14.69
CA THR A 48 -56.65 -4.10 14.21
C THR A 48 -56.88 -4.49 12.75
N LYS A 49 -58.02 -5.12 12.46
CA LYS A 49 -58.35 -5.68 11.12
C LYS A 49 -58.21 -4.67 9.98
N GLN A 50 -58.51 -3.40 10.24
CA GLN A 50 -58.44 -2.30 9.27
C GLN A 50 -57.00 -1.89 8.89
N TYR A 51 -56.02 -2.14 9.75
CA TYR A 51 -54.63 -1.66 9.58
C TYR A 51 -53.62 -2.81 9.49
N LYS A 52 -54.10 -4.04 9.35
CA LYS A 52 -53.26 -5.25 9.34
C LYS A 52 -52.25 -5.29 8.18
N SER A 53 -52.52 -4.57 7.09
CA SER A 53 -51.62 -4.40 5.94
C SER A 53 -50.64 -3.24 6.08
N HIS A 54 -50.71 -2.46 7.16
CA HIS A 54 -49.84 -1.29 7.34
C HIS A 54 -48.46 -1.68 7.84
N THR A 55 -47.44 -1.07 7.25
CA THR A 55 -46.04 -1.30 7.59
C THR A 55 -45.61 -0.35 8.70
N ILE A 56 -45.35 -0.92 9.88
CA ILE A 56 -44.85 -0.18 11.05
C ILE A 56 -43.38 -0.50 11.27
N VAL A 57 -42.54 0.54 11.22
CA VAL A 57 -41.09 0.48 11.40
C VAL A 57 -40.65 1.27 12.63
N GLU A 58 -39.42 1.05 13.07
CA GLU A 58 -38.81 1.84 14.13
C GLU A 58 -38.66 3.30 13.69
N ARG A 59 -38.94 4.22 14.61
CA ARG A 59 -38.95 5.66 14.38
C ARG A 59 -37.52 6.20 14.43
N THR A 60 -36.83 6.10 13.30
CA THR A 60 -35.51 6.71 13.10
C THR A 60 -35.63 8.08 12.42
N TYR A 61 -34.59 8.90 12.52
CA TYR A 61 -34.51 10.19 11.83
C TYR A 61 -34.77 10.06 10.32
N THR A 62 -34.21 9.02 9.70
CA THR A 62 -34.38 8.71 8.27
C THR A 62 -35.83 8.34 7.92
N VAL A 63 -36.52 7.55 8.76
CA VAL A 63 -37.92 7.18 8.54
C VAL A 63 -38.85 8.41 8.63
N LEU A 64 -38.57 9.34 9.55
CA LEU A 64 -39.35 10.58 9.68
C LEU A 64 -39.14 11.55 8.51
N ARG A 65 -37.93 11.61 7.93
CA ARG A 65 -37.66 12.42 6.73
C ARG A 65 -38.29 11.85 5.46
N LEU A 66 -38.35 10.52 5.35
CA LEU A 66 -38.88 9.84 4.15
C LEU A 66 -40.40 9.69 4.16
N PHE A 67 -41.02 9.52 5.34
CA PHE A 67 -42.45 9.19 5.43
C PHE A 67 -43.24 10.10 6.38
N GLY A 68 -42.59 11.02 7.09
CA GLY A 68 -43.28 12.04 7.91
C GLY A 68 -43.83 13.19 7.05
N PRO A 69 -44.69 14.06 7.59
CA PRO A 69 -45.09 15.29 6.91
C PRO A 69 -43.86 16.19 6.74
N ALA A 70 -43.23 16.14 5.57
CA ALA A 70 -42.05 16.92 5.26
C ALA A 70 -42.41 18.41 5.26
N LYS A 71 -41.88 19.18 6.22
CA LYS A 71 -41.71 20.62 6.02
C LYS A 71 -40.51 20.80 5.11
N ILE A 72 -40.75 21.00 3.82
CA ILE A 72 -39.73 21.48 2.89
C ILE A 72 -39.54 22.97 3.19
N ALA A 73 -38.54 23.30 3.98
CA ALA A 73 -38.05 24.67 4.11
C ALA A 73 -36.53 24.60 3.95
N GLU A 74 -36.09 24.50 2.70
CA GLU A 74 -34.69 24.72 2.35
C GLU A 74 -34.61 26.14 1.75
N GLN A 75 -33.85 26.99 2.44
CA GLN A 75 -33.58 28.36 2.03
C GLN A 75 -32.65 28.36 0.81
N CYS A 76 -32.87 29.28 -0.12
CA CYS A 76 -32.04 29.40 -1.30
C CYS A 76 -30.62 29.86 -0.95
N GLU A 77 -29.60 29.19 -1.47
CA GLU A 77 -28.18 29.52 -1.22
C GLU A 77 -27.83 30.96 -1.63
N PHE A 78 -28.44 31.47 -2.70
CA PHE A 78 -28.24 32.84 -3.19
C PHE A 78 -29.18 33.86 -2.53
N HIS A 79 -30.28 33.39 -1.94
CA HIS A 79 -31.30 34.21 -1.31
C HIS A 79 -31.76 33.56 0.01
N PRO A 80 -30.95 33.66 1.08
CA PRO A 80 -31.20 32.93 2.33
C PRO A 80 -32.55 33.24 2.99
N GLU A 81 -33.15 34.39 2.70
CA GLU A 81 -34.48 34.76 3.21
C GLU A 81 -35.65 34.16 2.42
N LYS A 82 -35.38 33.43 1.33
CA LYS A 82 -36.41 32.93 0.41
C LYS A 82 -36.35 31.41 0.28
N ASP A 83 -37.52 30.80 0.39
CA ASP A 83 -37.66 29.36 0.24
C ASP A 83 -37.53 28.93 -1.23
N ILE A 84 -36.88 27.79 -1.42
CA ILE A 84 -36.85 27.08 -2.70
C ILE A 84 -38.27 26.68 -3.07
N SER A 85 -38.66 26.95 -4.31
CA SER A 85 -40.04 26.76 -4.80
C SER A 85 -40.13 26.06 -6.15
N SER A 86 -39.04 26.00 -6.92
CA SER A 86 -39.03 25.37 -8.24
C SER A 86 -37.65 24.83 -8.58
N TYR A 87 -37.56 23.99 -9.61
CA TYR A 87 -36.31 23.39 -10.07
C TYR A 87 -36.06 23.75 -11.54
N CYS A 88 -34.89 24.27 -11.86
CA CYS A 88 -34.50 24.57 -13.24
C CYS A 88 -33.90 23.33 -13.90
N ASN A 89 -34.48 22.84 -15.00
CA ASN A 89 -34.02 21.62 -15.67
C ASN A 89 -32.71 21.82 -16.45
N GLU A 90 -32.52 23.00 -17.04
CA GLU A 90 -31.33 23.31 -17.84
C GLU A 90 -30.09 23.55 -16.97
N CYS A 91 -30.28 24.12 -15.78
CA CYS A 91 -29.20 24.40 -14.83
C CYS A 91 -29.03 23.30 -13.76
N ASP A 92 -29.92 22.31 -13.76
CA ASP A 92 -29.99 21.21 -12.79
C ASP A 92 -29.92 21.71 -11.33
N ALA A 93 -30.67 22.78 -11.01
CA ALA A 93 -30.56 23.47 -9.73
C ALA A 93 -31.91 23.88 -9.13
N PRO A 94 -32.09 23.74 -7.79
CA PRO A 94 -33.24 24.28 -7.08
C PRO A 94 -33.19 25.81 -7.05
N CYS A 95 -34.34 26.44 -7.23
CA CYS A 95 -34.49 27.88 -7.38
C CYS A 95 -35.59 28.43 -6.46
N CYS A 96 -35.35 29.60 -5.87
CA CYS A 96 -36.42 30.42 -5.29
C CYS A 96 -36.98 31.38 -6.35
N ILE A 97 -38.06 32.09 -6.00
CA ILE A 97 -38.72 33.05 -6.88
C ILE A 97 -37.76 34.13 -7.39
N SER A 98 -36.80 34.59 -6.59
CA SER A 98 -35.79 35.56 -7.05
C SER A 98 -34.90 35.00 -8.15
N CYS A 99 -34.45 33.75 -8.03
CA CYS A 99 -33.62 33.08 -9.04
C CYS A 99 -34.35 32.95 -10.37
N LEU A 100 -35.66 32.62 -10.34
CA LEU A 100 -36.49 32.56 -11.56
C LEU A 100 -36.49 33.89 -12.30
N VAL A 101 -36.75 34.98 -11.57
CA VAL A 101 -36.90 36.30 -12.18
C VAL A 101 -35.55 36.87 -12.64
N GLN A 102 -34.44 36.55 -11.97
CA GLN A 102 -33.15 37.15 -12.33
C GLN A 102 -32.42 36.37 -13.42
N ASN A 103 -32.36 35.04 -13.29
CA ASN A 103 -31.39 34.24 -14.06
C ASN A 103 -32.03 33.10 -14.88
N HIS A 104 -33.29 32.73 -14.62
CA HIS A 104 -33.92 31.54 -15.22
C HIS A 104 -35.26 31.82 -15.92
N GLN A 105 -35.51 33.06 -16.36
CA GLN A 105 -36.79 33.47 -16.98
C GLN A 105 -37.18 32.66 -18.23
N ARG A 106 -36.20 32.08 -18.91
CA ARG A 106 -36.38 31.34 -20.17
C ARG A 106 -36.12 29.85 -20.06
N HIS A 107 -35.74 29.37 -18.88
CA HIS A 107 -35.42 27.96 -18.70
C HIS A 107 -36.67 27.14 -18.39
N GLU A 108 -36.66 25.88 -18.81
CA GLU A 108 -37.72 24.94 -18.44
C GLU A 108 -37.66 24.63 -16.93
N MET A 109 -38.79 24.80 -16.25
CA MET A 109 -38.91 24.63 -14.80
C MET A 109 -39.81 23.44 -14.46
N SER A 110 -39.43 22.68 -13.43
CA SER A 110 -40.25 21.66 -12.80
C SER A 110 -40.57 22.03 -11.36
N THR A 111 -41.62 21.43 -10.79
CA THR A 111 -41.87 21.59 -9.36
C THR A 111 -40.85 20.77 -8.55
N ILE A 112 -40.54 21.23 -7.34
CA ILE A 112 -39.69 20.49 -6.41
C ILE A 112 -40.32 19.13 -6.07
N GLU A 113 -41.64 19.09 -5.94
CA GLU A 113 -42.38 17.86 -5.64
C GLU A 113 -42.25 16.81 -6.75
N ASP A 114 -42.35 17.21 -8.02
CA ASP A 114 -42.22 16.28 -9.15
C ASP A 114 -40.80 15.69 -9.22
N LYS A 115 -39.78 16.53 -8.99
CA LYS A 115 -38.37 16.08 -8.93
C LYS A 115 -38.10 15.20 -7.72
N TYR A 116 -38.73 15.51 -6.58
CA TYR A 116 -38.65 14.68 -5.38
C TYR A 116 -39.24 13.30 -5.64
N LEU A 117 -40.47 13.21 -6.17
CA LEU A 117 -41.13 11.93 -6.45
C LEU A 117 -40.40 11.11 -7.53
N ASP A 118 -39.79 11.76 -8.52
CA ASP A 118 -38.94 11.07 -9.49
C ASP A 118 -37.65 10.54 -8.85
N ALA A 119 -36.95 11.36 -8.06
CA ALA A 119 -35.76 10.93 -7.33
C ALA A 119 -36.07 9.81 -6.33
N GLU A 120 -37.16 9.91 -5.59
CA GLU A 120 -37.62 8.90 -4.64
C GLU A 120 -37.93 7.57 -5.35
N ARG A 121 -38.63 7.61 -6.50
CA ARG A 121 -38.90 6.41 -7.30
C ARG A 121 -37.61 5.76 -7.77
N ARG A 122 -36.68 6.53 -8.34
CA ARG A 122 -35.37 6.02 -8.80
C ARG A 122 -34.58 5.39 -7.66
N LEU A 123 -34.50 6.06 -6.50
CA LEU A 123 -33.79 5.55 -5.33
C LEU A 123 -34.43 4.28 -4.75
N ASN A 124 -35.76 4.20 -4.73
CA ASN A 124 -36.47 3.00 -4.27
C ASN A 124 -36.28 1.81 -5.21
N VAL A 125 -36.22 2.03 -6.53
CA VAL A 125 -35.87 0.98 -7.50
C VAL A 125 -34.44 0.52 -7.28
N TYR A 126 -33.49 1.46 -7.19
CA TYR A 126 -32.09 1.15 -6.92
C TYR A 126 -31.90 0.39 -5.61
N TYR A 127 -32.57 0.81 -4.53
CA TYR A 127 -32.54 0.12 -3.23
C TYR A 127 -33.01 -1.34 -3.33
N LYS A 128 -34.07 -1.60 -4.09
CA LYS A 128 -34.55 -2.98 -4.31
C LYS A 128 -33.57 -3.80 -5.16
N GLN A 129 -32.97 -3.20 -6.18
CA GLN A 129 -31.97 -3.87 -7.04
C GLN A 129 -30.72 -4.27 -6.26
N LEU A 130 -30.33 -3.51 -5.24
CA LEU A 130 -29.22 -3.91 -4.35
C LEU A 130 -29.48 -5.27 -3.67
N ASP A 131 -30.71 -5.53 -3.22
CA ASP A 131 -31.05 -6.80 -2.56
C ASP A 131 -31.42 -7.92 -3.54
N THR A 132 -32.00 -7.58 -4.70
CA THR A 132 -32.51 -8.59 -5.65
C THR A 132 -31.49 -9.01 -6.70
N ASP A 133 -30.62 -8.11 -7.15
CA ASP A 133 -29.66 -8.37 -8.22
C ASP A 133 -28.22 -8.44 -7.68
N VAL A 134 -27.83 -7.48 -6.84
CA VAL A 134 -26.43 -7.35 -6.39
C VAL A 134 -26.09 -8.35 -5.28
N ARG A 135 -26.92 -8.43 -4.23
CA ARG A 135 -26.66 -9.32 -3.08
C ARG A 135 -26.50 -10.79 -3.46
N PRO A 136 -27.40 -11.42 -4.25
CA PRO A 136 -27.24 -12.83 -4.61
C PRO A 136 -25.98 -13.07 -5.46
N THR A 137 -25.68 -12.16 -6.38
CA THR A 137 -24.46 -12.23 -7.19
C THR A 137 -23.20 -12.21 -6.31
N LEU A 138 -23.17 -11.37 -5.28
CA LEU A 138 -22.05 -11.31 -4.33
C LEU A 138 -21.93 -12.59 -3.50
N GLU A 139 -23.05 -13.18 -3.08
CA GLU A 139 -23.07 -14.45 -2.35
C GLU A 139 -22.54 -15.62 -3.21
N GLU A 140 -22.95 -15.70 -4.48
CA GLU A 140 -22.42 -16.69 -5.44
C GLU A 140 -20.92 -16.51 -5.69
N MET A 141 -20.46 -15.27 -5.84
CA MET A 141 -19.04 -14.95 -5.97
C MET A 141 -18.24 -15.34 -4.72
N GLU A 142 -18.81 -15.16 -3.53
CA GLU A 142 -18.18 -15.57 -2.27
C GLU A 142 -18.00 -17.09 -2.22
N ASP A 143 -19.05 -17.84 -2.55
CA ASP A 143 -18.99 -19.31 -2.54
C ASP A 143 -17.99 -19.85 -3.57
N GLN A 144 -17.95 -19.28 -4.77
CA GLN A 144 -16.95 -19.66 -5.77
C GLN A 144 -15.53 -19.33 -5.30
N ALA A 145 -15.30 -18.13 -4.75
CA ALA A 145 -13.99 -17.76 -4.23
C ALA A 145 -13.55 -18.68 -3.07
N ARG A 146 -14.49 -19.16 -2.25
CA ARG A 146 -14.21 -20.10 -1.17
C ARG A 146 -13.75 -21.46 -1.70
N GLU A 147 -14.32 -21.94 -2.81
CA GLU A 147 -13.86 -23.17 -3.47
C GLU A 147 -12.48 -22.98 -4.11
N ASP A 148 -12.26 -21.88 -4.83
CA ASP A 148 -10.94 -21.57 -5.43
C ASP A 148 -9.83 -21.57 -4.36
N VAL A 149 -10.08 -20.93 -3.21
CA VAL A 149 -9.13 -20.90 -2.07
C VAL A 149 -8.84 -22.30 -1.53
N LYS A 150 -9.82 -23.21 -1.53
CA LYS A 150 -9.58 -24.61 -1.11
C LYS A 150 -8.66 -25.33 -2.10
N GLU A 151 -8.89 -25.16 -3.40
CA GLU A 151 -8.05 -25.75 -4.44
C GLU A 151 -6.61 -25.21 -4.39
N ASP A 152 -6.45 -23.91 -4.19
CA ASP A 152 -5.15 -23.25 -4.02
C ASP A 152 -4.40 -23.80 -2.80
N ASN A 153 -5.07 -23.88 -1.65
CA ASN A 153 -4.48 -24.42 -0.43
C ASN A 153 -4.04 -25.88 -0.63
N PHE A 154 -4.83 -26.69 -1.33
CA PHE A 154 -4.45 -28.05 -1.68
C PHE A 154 -3.19 -28.10 -2.56
N MET A 155 -3.07 -27.21 -3.54
CA MET A 155 -1.88 -27.11 -4.40
C MET A 155 -0.65 -26.62 -3.63
N VAL A 156 -0.81 -25.65 -2.72
CA VAL A 156 0.26 -25.19 -1.81
C VAL A 156 0.76 -26.33 -0.94
N GLU A 157 -0.14 -27.10 -0.31
CA GLU A 157 0.23 -28.27 0.49
C GLU A 157 1.00 -29.31 -0.33
N LYS A 158 0.58 -29.58 -1.57
CA LYS A 158 1.28 -30.50 -2.47
C LYS A 158 2.70 -30.03 -2.79
N VAL A 159 2.89 -28.73 -3.02
CA VAL A 159 4.23 -28.14 -3.25
C VAL A 159 5.09 -28.23 -1.99
N ILE A 160 4.54 -27.90 -0.82
CA ILE A 160 5.24 -28.03 0.48
C ILE A 160 5.67 -29.48 0.71
N ASN A 161 4.80 -30.45 0.41
CA ASN A 161 5.12 -31.87 0.53
C ASN A 161 6.26 -32.31 -0.40
N ASN A 162 6.27 -31.81 -1.65
CA ASN A 162 7.37 -32.07 -2.58
C ASN A 162 8.70 -31.47 -2.09
N ILE A 163 8.70 -30.23 -1.57
CA ILE A 163 9.89 -29.60 -0.97
C ILE A 163 10.38 -30.42 0.22
N ASN A 164 9.47 -30.85 1.09
CA ASN A 164 9.80 -31.67 2.26
C ASN A 164 10.38 -33.04 1.85
N LYS A 165 9.88 -33.64 0.78
CA LYS A 165 10.42 -34.89 0.22
C LYS A 165 11.83 -34.68 -0.32
N PHE A 166 12.03 -33.66 -1.16
CA PHE A 166 13.35 -33.29 -1.67
C PHE A 166 14.35 -33.03 -0.54
N ARG A 167 13.93 -32.29 0.50
CA ARG A 167 14.74 -32.05 1.70
C ARG A 167 15.18 -33.36 2.36
N LYS A 168 14.27 -34.32 2.55
CA LYS A 168 14.59 -35.62 3.15
C LYS A 168 15.60 -36.40 2.31
N ASP A 169 15.35 -36.49 1.00
CA ASP A 169 16.22 -37.22 0.07
C ASP A 169 17.62 -36.59 0.00
N PHE A 170 17.70 -35.26 0.01
CA PHE A 170 18.96 -34.52 0.00
C PHE A 170 19.78 -34.75 1.29
N ILE A 171 19.16 -34.59 2.47
CA ILE A 171 19.83 -34.84 3.76
C ILE A 171 20.33 -36.28 3.82
N GLN A 172 19.54 -37.24 3.35
CA GLN A 172 19.94 -38.65 3.36
C GLN A 172 21.17 -38.90 2.46
N ASN A 173 21.20 -38.35 1.26
CA ASN A 173 22.34 -38.50 0.35
C ASN A 173 23.59 -37.79 0.89
N PHE A 174 23.44 -36.61 1.49
CA PHE A 174 24.55 -35.90 2.12
C PHE A 174 25.15 -36.71 3.28
N ASN A 175 24.31 -37.22 4.17
CA ASN A 175 24.76 -38.05 5.29
C ASN A 175 25.49 -39.32 4.81
N ARG A 176 24.98 -40.01 3.77
CA ARG A 176 25.68 -41.16 3.19
C ARG A 176 27.09 -40.81 2.71
N SER A 177 27.25 -39.67 2.03
CA SER A 177 28.58 -39.23 1.57
C SER A 177 29.52 -38.91 2.73
N CYS A 178 29.00 -38.37 3.84
CA CYS A 178 29.78 -38.19 5.06
C CYS A 178 30.18 -39.54 5.69
N ASP A 179 29.25 -40.49 5.76
CA ASP A 179 29.49 -41.83 6.29
C ASP A 179 30.52 -42.61 5.47
N ASP A 180 30.52 -42.45 4.14
CA ASP A 180 31.52 -43.03 3.24
C ASP A 180 32.92 -42.47 3.55
N LEU A 181 33.07 -41.16 3.69
CA LEU A 181 34.33 -40.52 4.07
C LEU A 181 34.81 -40.97 5.47
N ILE A 182 33.89 -41.08 6.43
CA ILE A 182 34.19 -41.61 7.76
C ILE A 182 34.67 -43.08 7.65
N THR A 183 34.04 -43.87 6.79
CA THR A 183 34.43 -45.26 6.56
C THR A 183 35.82 -45.36 5.95
N GLU A 184 36.17 -44.52 4.97
CA GLU A 184 37.51 -44.44 4.40
C GLU A 184 38.57 -44.12 5.45
N VAL A 185 38.31 -43.12 6.31
CA VAL A 185 39.22 -42.77 7.42
C VAL A 185 39.36 -43.94 8.41
N ASN A 186 38.26 -44.62 8.74
CA ASN A 186 38.28 -45.77 9.64
C ASN A 186 39.05 -46.98 9.07
N GLN A 187 39.01 -47.20 7.75
CA GLN A 187 39.80 -48.25 7.09
C GLN A 187 41.31 -48.01 7.23
N ILE A 188 41.76 -46.75 7.19
CA ILE A 188 43.18 -46.38 7.42
C ILE A 188 43.59 -46.72 8.86
N SER A 189 42.71 -46.46 9.84
CA SER A 189 42.91 -46.84 11.24
C SER A 189 43.02 -48.36 11.41
N LYS A 190 42.08 -49.12 10.82
CA LYS A 190 42.05 -50.60 10.92
C LYS A 190 43.33 -51.27 10.35
N LYS A 191 43.80 -50.83 9.19
CA LYS A 191 45.08 -51.30 8.59
C LYS A 191 46.29 -51.03 9.50
N THR A 192 46.21 -50.01 10.34
CA THR A 192 47.28 -49.68 11.31
C THR A 192 47.24 -50.63 12.51
N THR A 193 46.05 -50.99 13.00
CA THR A 193 45.86 -51.95 14.11
C THR A 193 46.29 -53.38 13.76
N GLU A 194 46.05 -53.83 12.53
CA GLU A 194 46.45 -55.16 12.05
C GLU A 194 47.98 -55.39 12.10
N ALA A 195 48.77 -54.33 11.92
CA ALA A 195 50.24 -54.39 12.04
C ALA A 195 50.73 -54.62 13.48
N PHE A 196 49.98 -54.16 14.49
CA PHE A 196 50.30 -54.41 15.91
C PHE A 196 50.02 -55.87 16.33
N GLY A 197 49.02 -56.52 15.71
CA GLY A 197 48.68 -57.92 15.98
C GLY A 197 49.84 -58.90 15.73
N GLY A 198 50.78 -58.57 14.83
CA GLY A 198 52.00 -59.34 14.62
C GLY A 198 52.97 -59.31 15.81
N ILE A 199 53.10 -58.16 16.48
CA ILE A 199 53.93 -58.01 17.69
C ILE A 199 53.34 -58.83 18.83
N GLU A 200 52.03 -58.79 19.00
CA GLU A 200 51.35 -59.51 20.08
C GLU A 200 51.47 -61.04 19.92
N LYS A 201 51.41 -61.54 18.68
CA LYS A 201 51.66 -62.95 18.37
C LYS A 201 53.09 -63.37 18.69
N SER A 202 54.09 -62.57 18.32
CA SER A 202 55.49 -62.84 18.67
C SER A 202 55.72 -62.83 20.19
N LYS A 203 55.07 -61.93 20.94
CA LYS A 203 55.13 -61.94 22.42
C LYS A 203 54.60 -63.25 23.01
N LYS A 204 53.41 -63.70 22.60
CA LYS A 204 52.83 -64.97 23.06
C LYS A 204 53.70 -66.18 22.70
N MET A 205 54.33 -66.16 21.53
CA MET A 205 55.26 -67.20 21.10
C MET A 205 56.53 -67.23 21.95
N ILE A 206 57.08 -66.07 22.33
CA ILE A 206 58.20 -65.98 23.27
C ILE A 206 57.83 -66.57 24.64
N ASP A 207 56.66 -66.23 25.18
CA ASP A 207 56.21 -66.75 26.47
C ASP A 207 56.03 -68.27 26.45
N SER A 208 55.51 -68.81 25.34
CA SER A 208 55.37 -70.26 25.15
C SER A 208 56.74 -70.96 25.05
N LEU A 209 57.69 -70.39 24.30
CA LEU A 209 59.05 -70.91 24.18
C LEU A 209 59.81 -70.89 25.51
N LYS A 210 59.64 -69.86 26.33
CA LYS A 210 60.23 -69.80 27.68
C LYS A 210 59.74 -70.95 28.54
N LYS A 211 58.42 -71.19 28.55
CA LYS A 211 57.83 -72.30 29.30
C LYS A 211 58.34 -73.65 28.81
N GLU A 212 58.44 -73.84 27.50
CA GLU A 212 59.00 -75.07 26.92
C GLU A 212 60.47 -75.28 27.35
N ILE A 213 61.28 -74.21 27.36
CA ILE A 213 62.67 -74.26 27.83
C ILE A 213 62.73 -74.63 29.32
N GLU A 214 61.90 -74.01 30.15
CA GLU A 214 61.81 -74.30 31.59
C GLU A 214 61.46 -75.79 31.84
N GLU A 215 60.44 -76.31 31.14
CA GLU A 215 60.07 -77.72 31.24
C GLU A 215 61.20 -78.67 30.80
N LYS A 216 61.96 -78.31 29.75
CA LYS A 216 63.09 -79.11 29.29
C LYS A 216 64.25 -79.10 30.28
N ILE A 217 64.46 -77.98 30.97
CA ILE A 217 65.47 -77.87 32.04
C ILE A 217 65.10 -78.76 33.23
N GLU A 218 63.83 -78.77 33.64
CA GLU A 218 63.34 -79.62 34.75
C GLU A 218 63.50 -81.12 34.47
N ARG A 219 63.32 -81.57 33.22
CA ARG A 219 63.45 -82.99 32.82
C ARG A 219 64.90 -83.51 32.85
N GLY A 220 65.89 -82.63 32.91
CA GLY A 220 67.29 -82.98 33.16
C GLY A 220 68.22 -82.93 31.94
N LYS A 221 69.51 -83.21 32.18
CA LYS A 221 70.63 -82.85 31.29
C LYS A 221 70.55 -83.40 29.85
N LEU A 222 69.96 -84.58 29.65
CA LEU A 222 69.85 -85.23 28.33
C LEU A 222 68.86 -84.52 27.39
N ASP A 223 67.75 -83.99 27.92
CA ASP A 223 66.74 -83.27 27.13
C ASP A 223 67.24 -81.87 26.73
N ILE A 224 68.05 -81.23 27.58
CA ILE A 224 68.70 -79.95 27.28
C ILE A 224 69.67 -80.10 26.10
N ILE A 225 70.49 -81.15 26.06
CA ILE A 225 71.49 -81.38 25.00
C ILE A 225 70.82 -81.60 23.64
N LYS A 226 69.63 -82.22 23.62
CA LYS A 226 68.89 -82.51 22.39
C LYS A 226 68.01 -81.36 21.92
N TYR A 227 67.73 -80.38 22.78
CA TYR A 227 66.86 -79.26 22.43
C TYR A 227 67.62 -78.20 21.64
N GLN A 228 67.08 -77.86 20.47
CA GLN A 228 67.67 -76.84 19.61
C GLN A 228 66.66 -75.69 19.48
N PRO A 229 66.85 -74.58 20.20
CA PRO A 229 65.91 -73.47 20.16
C PRO A 229 65.93 -72.80 18.77
N PRO A 230 64.80 -72.22 18.34
CA PRO A 230 64.75 -71.43 17.12
C PRO A 230 65.69 -70.21 17.22
N LYS A 231 66.19 -69.75 16.07
CA LYS A 231 67.04 -68.56 16.00
C LYS A 231 66.28 -67.33 16.49
N LEU A 232 66.90 -66.52 17.36
CA LEU A 232 66.26 -65.35 17.96
C LEU A 232 65.77 -64.34 16.92
N GLU A 233 66.49 -64.22 15.80
CA GLU A 233 66.14 -63.33 14.69
C GLU A 233 64.81 -63.72 14.02
N SER A 234 64.40 -64.99 14.11
CA SER A 234 63.12 -65.47 13.59
C SER A 234 61.92 -65.07 14.46
N LEU A 235 62.16 -64.63 15.70
CA LEU A 235 61.10 -64.25 16.65
C LEU A 235 60.77 -62.75 16.59
N ILE A 236 61.65 -61.94 15.99
CA ILE A 236 61.49 -60.49 15.89
C ILE A 236 60.85 -60.18 14.53
N PRO A 237 59.58 -59.71 14.49
CA PRO A 237 58.98 -59.31 13.24
C PRO A 237 59.69 -58.06 12.70
N THR A 238 59.98 -58.03 11.39
CA THR A 238 60.59 -56.88 10.75
C THR A 238 59.58 -55.73 10.64
N ILE A 239 59.57 -54.82 11.61
CA ILE A 239 58.65 -53.69 11.65
C ILE A 239 59.43 -52.39 11.48
N LYS A 240 59.28 -51.74 10.32
CA LYS A 240 59.82 -50.40 10.10
C LYS A 240 58.99 -49.39 10.91
N ARG A 241 59.64 -48.53 11.71
CA ARG A 241 58.97 -47.37 12.37
C ARG A 241 58.26 -46.54 11.29
N ARG A 242 56.93 -46.49 11.33
CA ARG A 242 56.16 -45.60 10.45
C ARG A 242 56.28 -44.15 10.91
N LYS A 243 56.35 -43.22 9.96
CA LYS A 243 56.14 -41.79 10.23
C LYS A 243 54.72 -41.58 10.74
N LYS A 244 54.53 -40.61 11.65
CA LYS A 244 53.22 -40.19 12.14
C LYS A 244 52.34 -39.81 10.94
N VAL A 245 51.12 -40.34 10.88
CA VAL A 245 50.17 -39.96 9.82
C VAL A 245 49.50 -38.67 10.27
N ASP A 246 49.66 -37.60 9.48
CA ASP A 246 49.01 -36.31 9.67
C ASP A 246 47.78 -36.27 8.76
N ILE A 247 46.58 -36.27 9.33
CA ILE A 247 45.30 -36.28 8.59
C ILE A 247 44.50 -35.06 9.04
N SER A 248 44.22 -34.15 8.12
CA SER A 248 43.31 -33.02 8.32
C SER A 248 42.11 -33.15 7.37
N PHE A 249 40.93 -32.78 7.87
CA PHE A 249 39.72 -32.61 7.05
C PHE A 249 39.38 -31.12 7.01
N GLU A 250 39.39 -30.53 5.82
CA GLU A 250 39.01 -29.14 5.60
C GLU A 250 37.64 -29.08 4.91
N PRO A 251 36.57 -28.63 5.60
CA PRO A 251 35.25 -28.54 5.00
C PRO A 251 35.20 -27.44 3.93
N SER A 252 34.55 -27.72 2.81
CA SER A 252 34.36 -26.73 1.75
C SER A 252 33.30 -25.69 2.12
N MET A 253 33.68 -24.42 2.23
CA MET A 253 32.73 -23.31 2.44
C MET A 253 31.84 -23.01 1.21
N LYS A 254 32.24 -23.47 0.01
CA LYS A 254 31.48 -23.27 -1.22
C LYS A 254 30.10 -23.95 -1.19
N ILE A 255 29.93 -24.97 -0.36
CA ILE A 255 28.66 -25.70 -0.29
C ILE A 255 27.52 -24.82 0.25
N LEU A 256 27.81 -23.88 1.16
CA LEU A 256 26.81 -22.94 1.68
C LEU A 256 26.35 -21.92 0.63
N GLU A 257 27.26 -21.51 -0.25
CA GLU A 257 26.95 -20.61 -1.37
C GLU A 257 26.14 -21.34 -2.45
N VAL A 258 26.61 -22.52 -2.87
CA VAL A 258 25.91 -23.37 -3.86
C VAL A 258 24.53 -23.82 -3.35
N MET A 259 24.39 -24.08 -2.04
CA MET A 259 23.11 -24.48 -1.45
C MET A 259 22.02 -23.43 -1.69
N LYS A 260 22.31 -22.13 -1.53
CA LYS A 260 21.30 -21.06 -1.73
C LYS A 260 20.70 -21.06 -3.13
N GLU A 261 21.48 -21.47 -4.13
CA GLU A 261 21.02 -21.55 -5.52
C GLU A 261 20.38 -22.91 -5.87
N SER A 262 20.72 -23.97 -5.13
CA SER A 262 20.36 -25.36 -5.44
C SER A 262 19.05 -25.86 -4.79
N VAL A 263 18.47 -25.12 -3.84
CA VAL A 263 17.16 -25.47 -3.22
C VAL A 263 15.99 -25.31 -4.23
N GLY A 264 16.22 -24.59 -5.33
CA GLY A 264 15.21 -24.28 -6.35
C GLY A 264 14.64 -22.87 -6.19
N LYS A 265 14.00 -22.36 -7.25
CA LYS A 265 13.33 -21.04 -7.26
C LYS A 265 11.85 -21.23 -7.59
N PHE A 266 10.96 -20.55 -6.86
CA PHE A 266 9.54 -20.49 -7.22
C PHE A 266 9.37 -19.73 -8.53
N LYS A 267 8.47 -20.21 -9.39
CA LYS A 267 8.02 -19.48 -10.58
C LYS A 267 6.52 -19.22 -10.42
N PHE A 268 6.17 -17.99 -10.07
CA PHE A 268 4.79 -17.50 -10.09
C PHE A 268 4.57 -16.80 -11.43
N LYS A 269 3.57 -17.20 -12.21
CA LYS A 269 3.22 -16.49 -13.45
C LYS A 269 1.83 -15.86 -13.47
N GLU A 270 0.89 -16.28 -12.61
CA GLU A 270 -0.52 -15.86 -12.75
C GLU A 270 -1.22 -15.46 -11.43
N PHE A 271 -0.81 -15.99 -10.26
CA PHE A 271 -1.56 -15.88 -9.01
C PHE A 271 -1.71 -14.45 -8.43
N GLU A 272 -0.68 -13.62 -8.47
CA GLU A 272 -0.75 -12.24 -7.92
C GLU A 272 -1.67 -11.33 -8.73
N ARG A 273 -1.88 -11.61 -10.02
CA ARG A 273 -2.64 -10.74 -10.92
C ARG A 273 -4.16 -10.89 -10.72
N GLU A 274 -4.62 -12.09 -10.38
CA GLU A 274 -6.05 -12.39 -10.16
C GLU A 274 -6.51 -12.04 -8.73
N VAL A 275 -5.67 -12.30 -7.72
CA VAL A 275 -5.97 -11.91 -6.32
C VAL A 275 -6.07 -10.38 -6.19
N MET A 276 -5.19 -9.63 -6.86
CA MET A 276 -5.27 -8.17 -6.90
C MET A 276 -6.56 -7.67 -7.58
N GLN A 277 -6.97 -8.27 -8.71
CA GLN A 277 -8.22 -7.91 -9.39
C GLN A 277 -9.48 -8.23 -8.55
N ARG A 278 -9.53 -9.36 -7.84
CA ARG A 278 -10.66 -9.70 -6.96
C ARG A 278 -10.73 -8.78 -5.72
N SER A 279 -9.59 -8.28 -5.23
CA SER A 279 -9.52 -7.32 -4.11
C SER A 279 -9.99 -5.89 -4.47
N GLN A 280 -9.92 -5.49 -5.76
CA GLN A 280 -10.38 -4.18 -6.23
C GLN A 280 -11.88 -3.94 -5.96
N ILE A 281 -12.70 -4.99 -6.07
CA ILE A 281 -14.17 -4.89 -5.90
C ILE A 281 -14.55 -4.47 -4.47
N LEU A 282 -13.80 -4.95 -3.46
CA LEU A 282 -14.01 -4.60 -2.03
C LEU A 282 -13.45 -3.22 -1.64
N ARG A 283 -12.61 -2.61 -2.49
CA ARG A 283 -11.94 -1.33 -2.24
C ARG A 283 -12.48 -0.17 -3.08
N SER A 284 -13.56 -0.38 -3.82
CA SER A 284 -14.14 0.69 -4.65
C SER A 284 -14.47 1.92 -3.80
N VAL A 285 -14.05 3.08 -4.30
CA VAL A 285 -14.15 4.37 -3.63
C VAL A 285 -15.23 5.20 -4.30
N HIS A 286 -16.08 5.81 -3.48
CA HIS A 286 -17.13 6.69 -3.99
C HIS A 286 -16.56 8.10 -4.18
N VAL A 287 -16.63 8.58 -5.42
CA VAL A 287 -16.17 9.92 -5.77
C VAL A 287 -17.34 10.89 -5.76
N GLN A 288 -17.19 11.98 -5.03
CA GLN A 288 -18.13 13.10 -5.02
C GLN A 288 -17.38 14.40 -5.27
N LYS A 289 -17.66 15.05 -6.41
CA LYS A 289 -17.25 16.44 -6.63
C LYS A 289 -17.97 17.32 -5.61
N LEU A 290 -17.22 18.15 -4.90
CA LEU A 290 -17.79 19.10 -3.94
C LEU A 290 -18.05 20.45 -4.61
N HIS A 291 -17.02 21.04 -5.21
CA HIS A 291 -17.06 22.37 -5.82
C HIS A 291 -15.85 22.59 -6.73
N SER A 292 -15.87 23.68 -7.48
CA SER A 292 -14.79 24.08 -8.38
C SER A 292 -14.75 25.60 -8.52
N PHE A 293 -13.56 26.16 -8.75
CA PHE A 293 -13.35 27.59 -8.93
C PHE A 293 -12.24 27.87 -9.96
N ASP A 294 -12.13 29.12 -10.39
CA ASP A 294 -11.07 29.61 -11.27
C ASP A 294 -9.90 30.14 -10.45
N SER A 295 -8.68 29.66 -10.74
CA SER A 295 -7.44 30.18 -10.15
C SER A 295 -6.88 31.35 -10.98
N GLU A 296 -6.09 32.22 -10.34
CA GLU A 296 -5.41 33.33 -11.02
C GLU A 296 -4.41 32.83 -12.08
N ILE A 297 -3.80 31.68 -11.82
CA ILE A 297 -2.75 31.05 -12.62
C ILE A 297 -3.14 29.66 -13.10
N GLU A 298 -2.39 29.11 -14.05
CA GLU A 298 -2.49 27.70 -14.41
C GLU A 298 -2.10 26.83 -13.20
N VAL A 299 -2.60 25.59 -13.14
CA VAL A 299 -2.33 24.74 -11.97
C VAL A 299 -1.41 23.59 -12.39
N THR A 300 -0.10 23.77 -12.17
CA THR A 300 0.92 22.79 -12.56
C THR A 300 1.47 21.97 -11.40
N SER A 301 1.45 22.53 -10.19
CA SER A 301 1.70 21.79 -8.95
C SER A 301 0.90 22.39 -7.79
N MET A 302 0.61 21.55 -6.82
CA MET A 302 -0.15 21.89 -5.62
C MET A 302 0.40 21.16 -4.41
N THR A 303 0.29 21.79 -3.23
CA THR A 303 0.52 21.10 -1.96
C THR A 303 -0.44 21.60 -0.90
N THR A 304 -0.88 20.72 -0.01
CA THR A 304 -1.86 21.09 1.02
C THR A 304 -1.20 21.90 2.13
N ALA A 305 -1.81 23.04 2.50
CA ALA A 305 -1.45 23.76 3.72
C ALA A 305 -2.23 23.26 4.96
N GLY A 306 -3.08 22.24 4.77
CA GLY A 306 -4.07 21.78 5.74
C GLY A 306 -5.24 22.74 5.92
N ASN A 307 -6.24 22.31 6.68
CA ASN A 307 -7.45 23.09 6.98
C ASN A 307 -8.18 23.57 5.71
N ASN A 308 -8.35 22.70 4.71
CA ASN A 308 -8.96 23.04 3.43
C ASN A 308 -8.27 24.21 2.70
N MET A 309 -6.95 24.31 2.82
CA MET A 309 -6.16 25.25 2.04
C MET A 309 -5.12 24.52 1.20
N ALA A 310 -4.87 25.03 0.00
CA ALA A 310 -3.86 24.49 -0.90
C ALA A 310 -3.04 25.62 -1.52
N TRP A 311 -1.72 25.42 -1.54
CA TRP A 311 -0.82 26.22 -2.36
C TRP A 311 -0.91 25.74 -3.80
N VAL A 312 -0.91 26.70 -4.72
CA VAL A 312 -0.99 26.52 -6.16
C VAL A 312 0.15 27.28 -6.81
N MET A 313 0.79 26.67 -7.81
CA MET A 313 1.80 27.28 -8.67
C MET A 313 1.61 26.87 -10.13
N ASP A 314 2.21 27.65 -11.02
CA ASP A 314 2.39 27.33 -12.43
C ASP A 314 3.90 27.23 -12.76
N TYR A 315 4.23 26.93 -14.01
CA TYR A 315 5.63 26.89 -14.45
C TYR A 315 6.20 28.25 -14.86
N SER A 316 5.37 29.26 -15.03
CA SER A 316 5.72 30.52 -15.72
C SER A 316 5.95 31.66 -14.73
N SER A 317 5.27 31.61 -13.60
CA SER A 317 5.25 32.61 -12.54
C SER A 317 6.24 32.23 -11.43
N PRO A 318 6.97 33.21 -10.88
CA PRO A 318 7.72 33.04 -9.64
C PRO A 318 6.81 33.15 -8.40
N THR A 319 5.52 33.44 -8.56
CA THR A 319 4.55 33.67 -7.49
C THR A 319 3.64 32.47 -7.30
N MET A 320 3.53 32.02 -6.05
CA MET A 320 2.64 30.95 -5.61
C MET A 320 1.49 31.54 -4.80
N TYR A 321 0.33 30.90 -4.84
CA TYR A 321 -0.91 31.39 -4.24
C TYR A 321 -1.51 30.34 -3.31
N LEU A 322 -1.91 30.77 -2.12
CA LEU A 322 -2.65 29.97 -1.15
C LEU A 322 -4.14 30.24 -1.32
N TYR A 323 -4.89 29.20 -1.70
CA TYR A 323 -6.34 29.26 -1.80
C TYR A 323 -6.99 28.60 -0.58
N ASN A 324 -8.12 29.14 -0.13
CA ASN A 324 -9.09 28.41 0.68
C ASN A 324 -10.06 27.64 -0.21
N ASP A 325 -10.91 26.81 0.40
CA ASP A 325 -11.93 26.01 -0.31
C ASP A 325 -12.95 26.89 -1.05
N GLU A 326 -13.26 28.09 -0.55
CA GLU A 326 -14.09 29.05 -1.30
C GLU A 326 -13.45 29.60 -2.60
N GLY A 327 -12.20 29.24 -2.91
CA GLY A 327 -11.49 29.72 -4.09
C GLY A 327 -10.91 31.13 -3.95
N LYS A 328 -10.83 31.67 -2.73
CA LYS A 328 -10.22 32.98 -2.46
C LYS A 328 -8.73 32.84 -2.16
N VAL A 329 -7.94 33.73 -2.73
CA VAL A 329 -6.52 33.87 -2.40
C VAL A 329 -6.39 34.44 -0.99
N VAL A 330 -5.86 33.62 -0.07
CA VAL A 330 -5.58 34.01 1.32
C VAL A 330 -4.20 34.67 1.43
N ARG A 331 -3.24 34.20 0.61
CA ARG A 331 -1.85 34.67 0.62
C ARG A 331 -1.17 34.40 -0.71
N SER A 332 -0.15 35.18 -1.03
CA SER A 332 0.79 34.89 -2.13
C SER A 332 2.24 35.06 -1.67
N VAL A 333 3.17 34.32 -2.28
CA VAL A 333 4.61 34.47 -2.05
C VAL A 333 5.37 34.38 -3.37
N THR A 334 6.31 35.29 -3.58
CA THR A 334 7.19 35.31 -4.76
C THR A 334 8.56 34.76 -4.42
N VAL A 335 8.94 33.63 -5.01
CA VAL A 335 10.17 32.87 -4.71
C VAL A 335 11.42 33.49 -5.37
N GLY A 336 11.23 34.41 -6.33
CA GLY A 336 12.30 35.09 -7.06
C GLY A 336 13.02 34.20 -8.08
N GLY A 337 13.99 34.75 -8.82
CA GLY A 337 14.83 33.99 -9.77
C GLY A 337 14.47 34.08 -11.25
N GLY A 338 13.37 34.76 -11.63
CA GLY A 338 13.04 35.15 -13.01
C GLY A 338 12.67 34.02 -13.99
N GLU A 339 13.14 32.79 -13.77
CA GLU A 339 12.93 31.67 -14.68
C GLU A 339 11.71 30.81 -14.35
N GLY A 340 11.05 31.05 -13.20
CA GLY A 340 9.85 30.32 -12.76
C GLY A 340 10.15 29.17 -11.80
N THR A 341 9.08 28.57 -11.28
CA THR A 341 9.10 27.52 -10.26
C THR A 341 8.59 26.19 -10.84
N ILE A 342 8.88 25.04 -10.19
CA ILE A 342 8.54 23.71 -10.75
C ILE A 342 7.65 22.90 -9.81
N ASP A 343 8.09 22.70 -8.57
CA ASP A 343 7.36 21.91 -7.58
C ASP A 343 7.58 22.43 -6.17
N MET A 344 6.72 22.02 -5.24
CA MET A 344 6.79 22.45 -3.85
C MET A 344 6.39 21.37 -2.85
N ALA A 345 7.01 21.40 -1.68
CA ALA A 345 6.67 20.55 -0.54
C ALA A 345 6.69 21.35 0.76
N ILE A 346 5.86 20.95 1.72
CA ILE A 346 5.77 21.58 3.04
C ILE A 346 6.48 20.72 4.08
N THR A 347 7.27 21.37 4.93
CA THR A 347 7.93 20.74 6.08
C THR A 347 6.97 20.61 7.27
N GLN A 348 7.34 19.84 8.29
CA GLN A 348 6.59 19.80 9.55
C GLN A 348 6.55 21.17 10.26
N SER A 349 7.57 22.02 10.05
CA SER A 349 7.63 23.40 10.54
C SER A 349 6.77 24.39 9.73
N ARG A 350 6.00 23.91 8.74
CA ARG A 350 5.18 24.72 7.81
C ARG A 350 6.00 25.69 6.94
N GLU A 351 7.30 25.44 6.79
CA GLU A 351 8.12 26.09 5.77
C GLU A 351 7.90 25.38 4.43
N MET A 352 8.08 26.09 3.33
CA MET A 352 7.99 25.49 2.00
C MET A 352 9.38 25.29 1.41
N ILE A 353 9.57 24.15 0.76
CA ILE A 353 10.72 23.84 -0.06
C ILE A 353 10.26 23.88 -1.51
N VAL A 354 10.93 24.69 -2.33
CA VAL A 354 10.51 24.97 -3.71
C VAL A 354 11.66 24.71 -4.67
N THR A 355 11.42 23.90 -5.70
CA THR A 355 12.37 23.71 -6.81
C THR A 355 12.12 24.72 -7.91
N CYS A 356 13.20 25.22 -8.50
CA CYS A 356 13.17 26.33 -9.44
C CYS A 356 13.92 25.99 -10.73
N LYS A 357 13.51 26.60 -11.84
CA LYS A 357 14.08 26.34 -13.18
C LYS A 357 15.55 26.72 -13.30
N ASP A 358 16.02 27.65 -12.47
CA ASP A 358 17.41 28.10 -12.40
C ASP A 358 18.34 27.15 -11.61
N LYS A 359 17.96 25.88 -11.47
CA LYS A 359 18.73 24.81 -10.82
C LYS A 359 19.04 25.08 -9.34
N LYS A 360 18.05 25.66 -8.64
CA LYS A 360 18.12 25.94 -7.21
C LYS A 360 16.90 25.41 -6.48
N VAL A 361 17.12 24.94 -5.26
CA VAL A 361 16.07 24.68 -4.29
C VAL A 361 16.10 25.80 -3.26
N ARG A 362 14.94 26.43 -3.05
CA ARG A 362 14.76 27.54 -2.13
C ARG A 362 13.85 27.14 -0.99
N ARG A 363 14.08 27.72 0.17
CA ARG A 363 13.20 27.65 1.34
C ARG A 363 12.42 28.95 1.45
N VAL A 364 11.13 28.82 1.72
CA VAL A 364 10.23 29.92 2.06
C VAL A 364 9.81 29.74 3.51
N SER A 365 10.14 30.71 4.36
CA SER A 365 9.76 30.71 5.76
C SER A 365 8.25 30.93 5.93
N VAL A 366 7.71 30.65 7.11
CA VAL A 366 6.30 30.92 7.45
C VAL A 366 5.97 32.41 7.28
N ASN A 367 6.94 33.31 7.41
CA ASN A 367 6.78 34.76 7.21
C ASN A 367 6.91 35.19 5.75
N GLY A 368 7.23 34.26 4.84
CA GLY A 368 7.36 34.52 3.41
C GLY A 368 8.76 34.97 2.99
N GLU A 369 9.74 34.88 3.89
CA GLU A 369 11.14 35.16 3.56
C GLU A 369 11.72 34.02 2.73
N VAL A 370 12.44 34.35 1.67
CA VAL A 370 12.96 33.37 0.71
C VAL A 370 14.48 33.29 0.83
N SER A 371 15.01 32.06 0.93
CA SER A 371 16.45 31.80 0.96
C SER A 371 16.82 30.63 0.04
N SER A 372 17.93 30.75 -0.69
CA SER A 372 18.47 29.64 -1.47
C SER A 372 19.18 28.66 -0.56
N MET A 373 18.96 27.35 -0.74
CA MET A 373 19.52 26.34 0.16
C MET A 373 20.29 25.21 -0.53
N ILE A 374 19.88 24.78 -1.74
CA ILE A 374 20.57 23.74 -2.49
C ILE A 374 20.81 24.25 -3.92
N GLU A 375 22.04 24.10 -4.41
CA GLU A 375 22.37 24.29 -5.82
C GLU A 375 22.46 22.92 -6.49
N THR A 376 21.70 22.72 -7.56
CA THR A 376 21.57 21.42 -8.23
C THR A 376 22.41 21.31 -9.50
N ALA A 377 23.07 22.40 -9.92
CA ALA A 377 23.93 22.41 -11.09
C ALA A 377 25.00 21.28 -11.02
N PRO A 378 25.26 20.56 -12.13
CA PRO A 378 24.77 20.81 -13.49
C PRO A 378 23.33 20.32 -13.77
N PHE A 379 22.71 19.59 -12.85
CA PHE A 379 21.37 19.01 -13.00
C PHE A 379 20.26 20.05 -12.91
N GLY A 380 19.22 19.88 -13.73
CA GLY A 380 17.91 20.47 -13.46
C GLY A 380 17.25 19.74 -12.29
N CYS A 381 16.58 20.49 -11.41
CA CYS A 381 15.72 19.93 -10.38
C CYS A 381 14.26 20.00 -10.80
N TYR A 382 13.48 18.98 -10.44
CA TYR A 382 12.07 18.86 -10.79
C TYR A 382 11.22 18.67 -9.52
N GLY A 383 10.57 17.52 -9.36
CA GLY A 383 9.75 17.25 -8.19
C GLY A 383 10.51 17.29 -6.87
N VAL A 384 9.83 17.71 -5.81
CA VAL A 384 10.38 17.77 -4.45
C VAL A 384 9.43 17.18 -3.43
N CYS A 385 9.99 16.44 -2.47
CA CYS A 385 9.26 15.91 -1.33
C CYS A 385 10.05 16.13 -0.05
N VAL A 386 9.36 16.35 1.07
CA VAL A 386 9.97 16.34 2.40
C VAL A 386 9.51 15.07 3.11
N THR A 387 10.46 14.25 3.55
CA THR A 387 10.15 12.99 4.23
C THR A 387 9.73 13.21 5.68
N ASN A 388 9.19 12.17 6.31
CA ASN A 388 8.90 12.12 7.75
C ASN A 388 10.15 12.36 8.62
N LYS A 389 11.36 12.08 8.10
CA LYS A 389 12.65 12.38 8.73
C LYS A 389 13.13 13.82 8.47
N GLN A 390 12.30 14.64 7.83
CA GLN A 390 12.60 15.99 7.35
C GLN A 390 13.74 16.05 6.32
N GLU A 391 14.09 14.93 5.67
CA GLU A 391 15.01 14.92 4.54
C GLU A 391 14.34 15.53 3.30
N ILE A 392 15.12 16.25 2.50
CA ILE A 392 14.64 16.90 1.27
C ILE A 392 14.99 16.03 0.08
N VAL A 393 13.99 15.51 -0.61
CA VAL A 393 14.13 14.60 -1.74
C VAL A 393 13.85 15.39 -3.02
N VAL A 394 14.79 15.37 -3.96
CA VAL A 394 14.73 16.16 -5.19
C VAL A 394 14.94 15.26 -6.40
N CYS A 395 14.05 15.36 -7.39
CA CYS A 395 14.23 14.73 -8.70
C CYS A 395 15.28 15.50 -9.51
N MET A 396 16.31 14.80 -9.97
CA MET A 396 17.46 15.38 -10.66
C MET A 396 17.56 14.81 -12.07
N SER A 397 17.66 15.69 -13.07
CA SER A 397 17.91 15.25 -14.44
C SER A 397 18.94 16.13 -15.15
N SER A 398 19.75 15.50 -15.99
CA SER A 398 20.83 16.10 -16.76
C SER A 398 20.79 15.68 -18.23
N GLN A 399 21.51 16.40 -19.07
CA GLN A 399 21.61 16.09 -20.50
C GLN A 399 22.43 14.83 -20.81
N ASP A 400 23.24 14.35 -19.86
CA ASP A 400 24.08 13.15 -19.98
C ASP A 400 23.41 11.89 -19.41
N ASP A 401 22.08 11.92 -19.23
CA ASP A 401 21.24 10.81 -18.73
C ASP A 401 21.69 10.24 -17.36
N LYS A 402 22.40 11.04 -16.55
CA LYS A 402 22.72 10.71 -15.14
C LYS A 402 21.57 11.06 -14.20
N ASN A 403 20.35 10.79 -14.65
CA ASN A 403 19.12 11.09 -13.95
C ASN A 403 19.04 10.25 -12.65
N HIS A 404 18.61 10.87 -11.56
CA HIS A 404 18.52 10.22 -10.25
C HIS A 404 17.60 11.01 -9.31
N VAL A 405 17.29 10.44 -8.16
CA VAL A 405 16.67 11.15 -7.04
C VAL A 405 17.75 11.40 -5.98
N ALA A 406 17.93 12.66 -5.59
CA ALA A 406 18.89 13.06 -4.57
C ALA A 406 18.17 13.33 -3.24
N VAL A 407 18.70 12.80 -2.15
CA VAL A 407 18.19 13.02 -0.79
C VAL A 407 19.18 13.86 -0.03
N TYR A 408 18.73 15.01 0.47
CA TYR A 408 19.52 15.96 1.26
C TYR A 408 19.07 15.97 2.72
N SER A 409 19.97 16.40 3.60
CA SER A 409 19.67 16.71 5.00
C SER A 409 18.58 17.77 5.10
N SER A 410 17.93 17.88 6.26
CA SER A 410 16.85 18.85 6.51
C SER A 410 17.26 20.31 6.36
N ASP A 411 18.54 20.63 6.49
CA ASP A 411 19.12 21.95 6.23
C ASP A 411 19.60 22.15 4.79
N GLY A 412 19.54 21.12 3.94
CA GLY A 412 19.99 21.12 2.55
C GLY A 412 21.51 21.10 2.36
N ARG A 413 22.32 21.06 3.43
CA ARG A 413 23.77 21.23 3.32
C ARG A 413 24.52 19.99 2.84
N SER A 414 23.97 18.80 3.11
CA SER A 414 24.63 17.52 2.79
C SER A 414 23.73 16.64 1.95
N LYS A 415 24.26 16.10 0.85
CA LYS A 415 23.61 15.01 0.10
C LYS A 415 23.82 13.70 0.88
N VAL A 416 22.73 13.13 1.37
CA VAL A 416 22.71 11.92 2.22
C VAL A 416 22.64 10.66 1.36
N ARG A 417 21.82 10.67 0.31
CA ARG A 417 21.63 9.52 -0.59
C ARG A 417 21.45 9.95 -2.03
N GLU A 418 21.77 9.02 -2.93
CA GLU A 418 21.44 9.08 -4.35
C GLU A 418 20.72 7.78 -4.72
N ILE A 419 19.57 7.90 -5.36
CA ILE A 419 18.63 6.82 -5.62
C ILE A 419 18.40 6.74 -7.13
N ARG A 420 18.55 5.54 -7.67
CA ARG A 420 18.37 5.23 -9.11
C ARG A 420 17.37 4.09 -9.35
N GLY A 421 16.92 3.43 -8.28
CA GLY A 421 15.96 2.34 -8.30
C GLY A 421 16.53 1.11 -9.00
N ARG A 422 17.33 0.34 -8.28
CA ARG A 422 17.92 -0.92 -8.77
C ARG A 422 16.91 -2.05 -8.76
N ASP A 423 16.73 -2.69 -9.90
CA ASP A 423 15.95 -3.92 -9.99
C ASP A 423 16.76 -5.15 -9.55
N GLY A 424 16.15 -6.33 -9.55
CA GLY A 424 16.81 -7.59 -9.19
C GLY A 424 17.94 -8.03 -10.13
N GLN A 425 18.13 -7.36 -11.26
CA GLN A 425 19.19 -7.59 -12.24
C GLN A 425 20.31 -6.53 -12.13
N GLY A 426 20.09 -5.47 -11.35
CA GLY A 426 21.02 -4.35 -11.18
C GLY A 426 20.77 -3.18 -12.13
N GLU A 427 19.71 -3.22 -12.93
CA GLU A 427 19.33 -2.14 -13.85
C GLU A 427 18.66 -0.99 -13.09
N HIS A 428 18.89 0.25 -13.54
CA HIS A 428 18.30 1.45 -12.97
C HIS A 428 16.96 1.77 -13.63
N LEU A 429 15.87 1.76 -12.86
CA LEU A 429 14.52 2.01 -13.39
C LEU A 429 14.06 3.46 -13.23
N ILE A 430 14.72 4.27 -12.42
CA ILE A 430 14.48 5.72 -12.37
C ILE A 430 15.28 6.36 -13.50
N THR A 431 14.60 6.64 -14.60
CA THR A 431 15.25 7.14 -15.82
C THR A 431 14.96 8.61 -16.09
N HIS A 432 13.78 9.12 -15.73
CA HIS A 432 13.37 10.51 -15.97
C HIS A 432 12.50 11.01 -14.80
N PRO A 433 13.06 11.13 -13.59
CA PRO A 433 12.29 11.48 -12.40
C PRO A 433 11.68 12.89 -12.55
N ASP A 434 10.36 12.99 -12.44
CA ASP A 434 9.62 14.25 -12.60
C ASP A 434 8.91 14.70 -11.33
N ARG A 435 8.33 13.75 -10.60
CA ARG A 435 7.71 13.95 -9.29
C ARG A 435 8.10 12.83 -8.34
N VAL A 436 8.12 13.14 -7.05
CA VAL A 436 8.47 12.18 -5.98
C VAL A 436 7.62 12.43 -4.76
N VAL A 437 7.19 11.36 -4.10
CA VAL A 437 6.46 11.39 -2.84
C VAL A 437 6.95 10.29 -1.91
N GLN A 438 6.79 10.49 -0.61
CA GLN A 438 6.99 9.42 0.37
C GLN A 438 5.72 8.59 0.50
N ASN A 439 5.86 7.26 0.33
CA ASN A 439 4.79 6.29 0.57
C ASN A 439 5.20 5.40 1.75
N GLY A 440 4.68 5.70 2.95
CA GLY A 440 5.15 5.04 4.17
C GLY A 440 6.64 5.27 4.44
N GLN A 441 7.45 4.21 4.33
CA GLN A 441 8.92 4.27 4.44
C GLN A 441 9.62 4.37 3.08
N ASP A 442 8.90 4.03 2.01
CA ASP A 442 9.41 3.93 0.66
C ASP A 442 9.25 5.28 -0.07
N LEU A 443 9.94 5.44 -1.20
CA LEU A 443 9.78 6.60 -2.09
C LEU A 443 9.15 6.15 -3.40
N CYS A 444 8.14 6.87 -3.86
CA CYS A 444 7.50 6.64 -5.15
C CYS A 444 7.83 7.80 -6.08
N VAL A 445 8.34 7.46 -7.26
CA VAL A 445 8.87 8.42 -8.24
C VAL A 445 8.12 8.25 -9.55
N VAL A 446 7.55 9.33 -10.05
CA VAL A 446 6.97 9.38 -11.40
C VAL A 446 8.12 9.56 -12.39
N ASN A 447 8.33 8.57 -13.25
CA ASN A 447 9.10 8.76 -14.47
C ASN A 447 8.22 9.48 -15.48
N ARG A 448 8.70 10.64 -15.95
CA ARG A 448 8.00 11.49 -16.90
C ARG A 448 7.45 10.70 -18.09
N TYR A 449 6.13 10.79 -18.32
CA TYR A 449 5.41 10.19 -19.44
C TYR A 449 5.50 8.65 -19.51
N ARG A 450 5.81 7.98 -18.40
CA ARG A 450 5.95 6.52 -18.36
C ARG A 450 5.23 5.92 -17.17
N ASN A 451 5.92 5.69 -16.07
CA ASN A 451 5.48 4.82 -14.98
C ASN A 451 5.76 5.44 -13.61
N VAL A 452 5.24 4.83 -12.56
CA VAL A 452 5.67 5.10 -11.18
C VAL A 452 6.58 3.97 -10.73
N VAL A 453 7.73 4.32 -10.16
CA VAL A 453 8.69 3.37 -9.57
C VAL A 453 8.71 3.60 -8.07
N CYS A 454 8.43 2.55 -7.31
CA CYS A 454 8.57 2.55 -5.86
C CYS A 454 9.89 1.90 -5.45
N VAL A 455 10.62 2.55 -4.55
CA VAL A 455 11.93 2.10 -4.06
C VAL A 455 11.99 2.11 -2.54
N ASP A 456 12.67 1.12 -1.98
CA ASP A 456 12.91 1.03 -0.54
C ASP A 456 14.04 1.98 -0.08
N GLU A 457 14.26 2.05 1.24
CA GLU A 457 15.33 2.86 1.82
C GLU A 457 16.74 2.48 1.34
N ARG A 458 16.91 1.29 0.75
CA ARG A 458 18.16 0.71 0.25
C ARG A 458 18.30 0.82 -1.27
N ASP A 459 17.48 1.63 -1.94
CA ASP A 459 17.53 1.86 -3.40
C ASP A 459 17.08 0.65 -4.24
N ASN A 460 16.43 -0.37 -3.64
CA ASN A 460 15.87 -1.49 -4.40
C ASN A 460 14.44 -1.18 -4.85
N VAL A 461 14.11 -1.53 -6.09
CA VAL A 461 12.75 -1.43 -6.62
C VAL A 461 11.84 -2.43 -5.92
N ARG A 462 10.74 -1.93 -5.38
CA ARG A 462 9.68 -2.71 -4.72
C ARG A 462 8.63 -3.13 -5.74
N TRP A 463 8.15 -2.17 -6.53
CA TRP A 463 7.16 -2.39 -7.59
C TRP A 463 7.23 -1.25 -8.62
N VAL A 464 6.64 -1.51 -9.79
CA VAL A 464 6.50 -0.54 -10.89
C VAL A 464 5.05 -0.53 -11.36
N TYR A 465 4.46 0.66 -11.43
CA TYR A 465 3.12 0.87 -11.96
C TYR A 465 3.17 1.41 -13.39
N ASP A 466 2.72 0.61 -14.35
CA ASP A 466 2.79 0.92 -15.79
C ASP A 466 1.45 1.28 -16.44
N GLY A 467 0.41 1.55 -15.63
CA GLY A 467 -0.93 1.95 -16.08
C GLY A 467 -1.76 0.87 -16.78
N LYS A 468 -1.19 -0.28 -17.14
CA LYS A 468 -1.91 -1.30 -17.95
C LYS A 468 -3.16 -1.84 -17.27
N GLN A 469 -3.16 -1.90 -15.94
CA GLN A 469 -4.32 -2.34 -15.16
C GLN A 469 -5.56 -1.45 -15.35
N ALA A 470 -5.37 -0.18 -15.74
CA ALA A 470 -6.47 0.77 -15.93
C ALA A 470 -7.25 0.55 -17.24
N LYS A 471 -6.65 -0.15 -18.22
CA LYS A 471 -7.27 -0.45 -19.54
C LYS A 471 -7.86 0.79 -20.24
N LEU A 472 -7.15 1.92 -20.16
CA LEU A 472 -7.52 3.17 -20.82
C LEU A 472 -7.01 3.19 -22.27
N GLU A 473 -7.73 3.87 -23.16
CA GLU A 473 -7.40 3.92 -24.59
C GLU A 473 -6.24 4.89 -24.90
N GLY A 474 -6.15 6.01 -24.17
CA GLY A 474 -5.14 7.04 -24.40
C GLY A 474 -3.76 6.67 -23.86
N PRO A 475 -2.68 7.23 -24.43
CA PRO A 475 -1.32 6.96 -23.97
C PRO A 475 -1.12 7.50 -22.56
N LEU A 476 -0.61 6.64 -21.69
CA LEU A 476 -0.34 6.91 -20.29
C LEU A 476 0.59 8.12 -20.12
N TYR A 477 0.11 9.16 -19.43
CA TYR A 477 0.86 10.40 -19.23
C TYR A 477 0.78 10.87 -17.77
N LEU A 478 1.53 10.16 -16.92
CA LEU A 478 1.57 10.41 -15.49
C LEU A 478 2.38 11.68 -15.18
N LEU A 479 1.82 12.58 -14.35
CA LEU A 479 2.46 13.84 -13.98
C LEU A 479 2.38 14.11 -12.48
N GLY A 480 1.21 14.49 -11.97
CA GLY A 480 0.99 14.79 -10.58
C GLY A 480 0.90 13.53 -9.74
N ILE A 481 1.42 13.57 -8.52
CA ILE A 481 1.37 12.46 -7.58
C ILE A 481 1.24 12.99 -6.16
N CYS A 482 0.35 12.40 -5.36
CA CYS A 482 0.29 12.62 -3.93
C CYS A 482 -0.09 11.32 -3.21
N VAL A 483 0.02 11.33 -1.88
CA VAL A 483 -0.23 10.17 -1.02
C VAL A 483 -1.29 10.53 0.00
N ASP A 484 -2.27 9.65 0.16
CA ASP A 484 -3.34 9.79 1.14
C ASP A 484 -2.91 9.30 2.54
N LYS A 485 -3.80 9.51 3.53
CA LYS A 485 -3.58 9.08 4.92
C LYS A 485 -3.42 7.56 5.11
N TYR A 486 -3.76 6.75 4.09
CA TYR A 486 -3.64 5.30 4.10
C TYR A 486 -2.37 4.80 3.39
N ASN A 487 -1.52 5.71 2.91
CA ASN A 487 -0.39 5.42 2.03
C ASN A 487 -0.80 4.85 0.67
N ASN A 488 -1.98 5.19 0.17
CA ASN A 488 -2.33 4.94 -1.23
C ASN A 488 -1.94 6.17 -2.07
N LEU A 489 -1.60 5.93 -3.33
CA LEU A 489 -1.15 6.96 -4.25
C LEU A 489 -2.32 7.43 -5.12
N LEU A 490 -2.37 8.75 -5.32
CA LEU A 490 -3.21 9.37 -6.34
C LEU A 490 -2.28 9.94 -7.39
N VAL A 491 -2.37 9.42 -8.62
CA VAL A 491 -1.50 9.84 -9.73
C VAL A 491 -2.36 10.38 -10.86
N THR A 492 -2.11 11.61 -11.31
CA THR A 492 -2.87 12.17 -12.43
C THR A 492 -2.37 11.59 -13.76
N ASP A 493 -3.31 11.23 -14.63
CA ASP A 493 -3.04 10.92 -16.03
C ASP A 493 -3.62 12.02 -16.91
N PHE A 494 -2.71 12.83 -17.45
CA PHE A 494 -3.06 14.04 -18.18
C PHE A 494 -3.85 13.74 -19.46
N ASN A 495 -3.43 12.73 -20.22
CA ASN A 495 -4.04 12.42 -21.51
C ASN A 495 -5.37 11.69 -21.37
N ASN A 496 -5.53 10.90 -20.30
CA ASN A 496 -6.78 10.19 -20.03
C ASN A 496 -7.74 10.98 -19.12
N HIS A 497 -7.36 12.20 -18.70
CA HIS A 497 -8.18 13.12 -17.91
C HIS A 497 -8.76 12.47 -16.64
N CYS A 498 -7.91 11.75 -15.90
CA CYS A 498 -8.32 10.99 -14.73
C CYS A 498 -7.21 10.89 -13.68
N ILE A 499 -7.54 10.27 -12.54
CA ILE A 499 -6.59 9.91 -11.50
C ILE A 499 -6.57 8.40 -11.32
N HIS A 500 -5.37 7.84 -11.32
CA HIS A 500 -5.12 6.45 -10.95
C HIS A 500 -4.98 6.40 -9.43
N TYR A 501 -5.93 5.76 -8.75
CA TYR A 501 -5.85 5.49 -7.31
C TYR A 501 -5.21 4.13 -7.10
N ILE A 502 -4.00 4.10 -6.54
CA ILE A 502 -3.12 2.94 -6.48
C ILE A 502 -2.84 2.62 -5.01
N ASP A 503 -2.88 1.34 -4.63
CA ASP A 503 -2.55 0.94 -3.27
C ASP A 503 -1.05 1.03 -2.98
N ARG A 504 -0.69 0.91 -1.70
CA ARG A 504 0.71 0.96 -1.24
C ARG A 504 1.63 -0.11 -1.86
N GLU A 505 1.07 -1.18 -2.42
CA GLU A 505 1.82 -2.28 -3.05
C GLU A 505 1.90 -2.11 -4.59
N GLY A 506 1.43 -0.98 -5.12
CA GLY A 506 1.50 -0.66 -6.55
C GLY A 506 0.35 -1.23 -7.38
N GLY A 507 -0.67 -1.81 -6.76
CA GLY A 507 -1.87 -2.29 -7.44
C GLY A 507 -2.87 -1.17 -7.66
N LEU A 508 -3.40 -1.02 -8.88
CA LEU A 508 -4.53 -0.11 -9.13
C LEU A 508 -5.69 -0.52 -8.21
N ILE A 509 -6.28 0.42 -7.50
CA ILE A 509 -7.57 0.24 -6.80
C ILE A 509 -8.69 0.60 -7.77
N GLN A 510 -8.65 1.81 -8.32
CA GLN A 510 -9.70 2.33 -9.21
C GLN A 510 -9.18 3.53 -10.01
N VAL A 511 -9.73 3.74 -11.21
CA VAL A 511 -9.62 5.03 -11.92
C VAL A 511 -10.73 5.94 -11.41
N ILE A 512 -10.35 7.06 -10.83
CA ILE A 512 -11.26 8.00 -10.16
C ILE A 512 -11.09 9.41 -10.72
N LEU A 513 -12.05 10.28 -10.39
CA LEU A 513 -12.03 11.70 -10.72
C LEU A 513 -11.83 11.94 -12.22
N THR A 514 -12.53 11.14 -13.03
CA THR A 514 -12.50 11.25 -14.49
C THR A 514 -13.06 12.59 -14.97
N GLN A 515 -12.86 12.91 -16.24
CA GLN A 515 -13.49 14.07 -16.88
C GLN A 515 -15.01 14.08 -16.67
N GLU A 516 -15.69 12.93 -16.79
CA GLU A 516 -17.13 12.84 -16.57
C GLU A 516 -17.54 13.18 -15.13
N GLN A 517 -16.73 12.77 -14.15
CA GLN A 517 -17.00 13.01 -12.73
C GLN A 517 -16.67 14.45 -12.28
N THR A 518 -15.68 15.08 -12.91
CA THR A 518 -15.14 16.37 -12.45
C THR A 518 -15.47 17.54 -13.37
N GLY A 519 -15.70 17.27 -14.66
CA GLY A 519 -15.71 18.25 -15.75
C GLY A 519 -14.32 18.79 -16.09
N LEU A 520 -13.25 18.25 -15.50
CA LEU A 520 -11.89 18.75 -15.64
C LEU A 520 -11.17 18.03 -16.79
N LEU A 521 -10.46 18.81 -17.62
CA LEU A 521 -9.57 18.31 -18.68
C LEU A 521 -8.12 18.46 -18.25
N GLY A 522 -7.29 17.45 -18.47
CA GLY A 522 -5.84 17.54 -18.29
C GLY A 522 -5.40 17.76 -16.84
N HIS A 523 -5.73 16.83 -15.95
CA HIS A 523 -5.35 16.88 -14.53
C HIS A 523 -3.83 16.93 -14.38
N LEU A 524 -3.33 17.97 -13.70
CA LEU A 524 -1.91 18.23 -13.57
C LEU A 524 -1.48 18.39 -12.11
N GLY A 525 -1.93 19.46 -11.46
CA GLY A 525 -1.69 19.65 -10.02
C GLY A 525 -2.63 18.79 -9.18
N ILE A 526 -2.10 18.14 -8.14
CA ILE A 526 -2.89 17.34 -7.21
C ILE A 526 -2.32 17.42 -5.79
N CYS A 527 -3.19 17.54 -4.79
CA CYS A 527 -2.82 17.29 -3.40
C CYS A 527 -4.02 16.78 -2.58
N VAL A 528 -3.75 16.09 -1.48
CA VAL A 528 -4.78 15.62 -0.55
C VAL A 528 -4.61 16.32 0.78
N ASP A 529 -5.69 16.90 1.32
CA ASP A 529 -5.76 17.28 2.72
C ASP A 529 -6.12 16.03 3.54
N ASN A 530 -5.12 15.46 4.23
CA ASN A 530 -5.29 14.23 4.98
C ASN A 530 -6.17 14.38 6.23
N VAL A 531 -6.46 15.61 6.67
CA VAL A 531 -7.37 15.88 7.80
C VAL A 531 -8.81 15.76 7.34
N THR A 532 -9.15 16.43 6.23
CA THR A 532 -10.54 16.44 5.71
C THR A 532 -10.83 15.31 4.74
N GLY A 533 -9.79 14.67 4.20
CA GLY A 533 -9.90 13.66 3.15
C GLY A 533 -10.23 14.24 1.78
N HIS A 534 -10.18 15.57 1.62
CA HIS A 534 -10.45 16.25 0.35
C HIS A 534 -9.24 16.15 -0.57
N VAL A 535 -9.49 15.79 -1.82
CA VAL A 535 -8.51 15.89 -2.90
C VAL A 535 -8.76 17.17 -3.69
N TRP A 536 -7.67 17.88 -3.95
CA TRP A 536 -7.64 19.07 -4.78
C TRP A 536 -6.93 18.72 -6.08
N ILE A 537 -7.53 19.12 -7.18
CA ILE A 537 -7.01 18.85 -8.52
C ILE A 537 -7.08 20.14 -9.31
N GLY A 538 -6.05 20.46 -10.06
CA GLY A 538 -6.11 21.55 -11.02
C GLY A 538 -5.52 21.19 -12.37
N ASN A 539 -5.78 22.06 -13.33
CA ASN A 539 -5.35 21.88 -14.70
C ASN A 539 -4.71 23.16 -15.30
N PRO A 540 -4.15 23.05 -16.52
CA PRO A 540 -3.63 24.21 -17.25
C PRO A 540 -4.69 25.24 -17.67
N LEU A 541 -5.98 24.92 -17.59
CA LEU A 541 -7.07 25.85 -17.91
C LEU A 541 -7.53 26.69 -16.72
N LYS A 542 -6.68 26.81 -15.69
CA LYS A 542 -6.93 27.58 -14.46
C LYS A 542 -8.16 27.11 -13.66
N LYS A 543 -8.58 25.87 -13.83
CA LYS A 543 -9.68 25.29 -13.05
C LYS A 543 -9.11 24.48 -11.90
N VAL A 544 -9.66 24.70 -10.72
CA VAL A 544 -9.45 23.85 -9.53
C VAL A 544 -10.76 23.14 -9.19
N VAL A 545 -10.67 21.84 -8.92
CA VAL A 545 -11.77 21.00 -8.46
C VAL A 545 -11.39 20.42 -7.10
N ILE A 546 -12.33 20.45 -6.17
CA ILE A 546 -12.21 19.81 -4.87
C ILE A 546 -13.25 18.70 -4.79
N ALA A 547 -12.81 17.51 -4.38
CA ALA A 547 -13.64 16.32 -4.32
C ALA A 547 -13.36 15.47 -3.09
N LYS A 548 -14.32 14.60 -2.76
CA LYS A 548 -14.15 13.47 -1.85
C LYS A 548 -14.01 12.19 -2.68
N TYR A 549 -13.15 11.30 -2.23
CA TYR A 549 -13.02 9.95 -2.76
C TYR A 549 -13.01 8.90 -1.65
N LEU A 550 -12.75 9.30 -0.41
CA LEU A 550 -12.83 8.45 0.78
C LEU A 550 -14.17 8.72 1.50
N LYS A 551 -14.74 7.67 2.09
CA LYS A 551 -15.97 7.75 2.90
C LYS A 551 -15.74 8.44 4.24
#